data_AF-A0A2J4G637-F1
#
_entry.id   AF-A0A2J4G637-F1
#
_cell.length_a   1.000
_cell.length_b   1.000
_cell.length_c   1.000
_cell.angle_alpha   90.00
_cell.angle_beta   90.00
_cell.angle_gamma   90.00
#
_symmetry.space_group_name_H-M   'P 1'
#
loop_
_entity.id
_entity.type
_entity.pdbx_description
1 polymer ?
#
loop_
_entity_poly.entity_id
_entity_poly.type
_entity_poly.pdbx_seq_one_letter_code
_entity_poly.pdbx_strand_id
1 'polypeptide(L)'
;MRSDVAREISTPKELLAPRWLTVADGRKLACRHLCDLAVEIAGKRVGIEAFLVDDLPVPKVFGALDMEAYRIKLDPARRRLDLSEFTGQMLAL
;
A
#
# COMPACT_ATOMS: atom_id res chain seq x y z
N MET A 1 -2.45 -3.92 -4.79
CA MET A 1 -1.67 -5.18 -4.80
C MET A 1 -2.31 -6.12 -5.81
N ARG A 2 -1.55 -6.90 -6.56
CA ARG A 2 -2.12 -7.90 -7.47
C ARG A 2 -2.77 -9.04 -6.68
N SER A 3 -3.91 -9.54 -7.15
CA SER A 3 -4.67 -10.55 -6.41
C SER A 3 -3.96 -11.91 -6.32
N ASP A 4 -3.17 -12.27 -7.32
CA ASP A 4 -2.42 -13.53 -7.30
C ASP A 4 -1.35 -13.54 -6.20
N VAL A 5 -0.57 -12.45 -6.09
CA VAL A 5 0.39 -12.26 -5.00
C VAL A 5 -0.32 -12.16 -3.65
N ALA A 6 -1.49 -11.52 -3.61
CA ALA A 6 -2.24 -11.35 -2.36
C ALA A 6 -2.70 -12.68 -1.76
N ARG A 7 -3.13 -13.62 -2.61
CA ARG A 7 -3.60 -14.96 -2.19
C ARG A 7 -2.48 -15.85 -1.66
N GLU A 8 -1.23 -15.59 -2.03
CA GLU A 8 -0.07 -16.35 -1.54
C GLU A 8 0.33 -15.95 -0.11
N ILE A 9 0.10 -14.70 0.27
CA ILE A 9 0.66 -14.13 1.52
C ILE A 9 -0.39 -13.63 2.52
N SER A 10 -1.66 -13.56 2.13
CA SER A 10 -2.75 -13.07 2.97
C SER A 10 -4.10 -13.63 2.53
N THR A 11 -5.15 -13.34 3.30
CA THR A 11 -6.54 -13.66 2.96
C THR A 11 -7.27 -12.37 2.56
N PRO A 12 -7.65 -12.19 1.29
CA PRO A 12 -8.43 -11.04 0.86
C PRO A 12 -9.78 -10.96 1.57
N LYS A 13 -10.14 -9.75 2.00
CA LYS A 13 -11.44 -9.41 2.59
C LYS A 13 -12.29 -8.67 1.58
N GLU A 14 -13.54 -9.07 1.43
CA GLU A 14 -14.50 -8.35 0.61
C GLU A 14 -14.98 -7.08 1.32
N LEU A 15 -15.07 -5.99 0.56
CA LEU A 15 -15.56 -4.69 1.03
C LEU A 15 -17.08 -4.65 0.98
N LEU A 16 -17.71 -4.06 2.01
CA LEU A 16 -19.16 -3.81 2.04
C LEU A 16 -19.65 -2.95 0.86
N ALA A 17 -18.80 -2.05 0.36
CA ALA A 17 -19.05 -1.25 -0.82
C ALA A 17 -17.74 -1.09 -1.62
N PRO A 18 -17.80 -1.11 -2.96
CA PRO A 18 -16.60 -0.97 -3.78
C PRO A 18 -15.94 0.40 -3.57
N ARG A 19 -14.62 0.41 -3.55
CA ARG A 19 -13.82 1.64 -3.62
C ARG A 19 -13.46 1.91 -5.06
N TRP A 20 -13.78 3.12 -5.52
CA TRP A 20 -13.46 3.54 -6.88
C TRP A 20 -12.08 4.18 -6.92
N LEU A 21 -11.19 3.61 -7.72
CA LEU A 21 -9.88 4.17 -8.01
C LEU A 21 -9.88 4.74 -9.43
N THR A 22 -9.17 5.84 -9.63
CA THR A 22 -8.89 6.36 -10.98
C THR A 22 -7.41 6.14 -11.25
N VAL A 23 -7.09 5.41 -12.31
CA VAL A 23 -5.70 5.20 -12.75
C VAL A 23 -5.26 6.32 -13.69
N ALA A 24 -3.96 6.41 -13.96
CA ALA A 24 -3.35 7.52 -14.69
C ALA A 24 -3.91 7.71 -16.12
N ASP A 25 -4.39 6.64 -16.76
CA ASP A 25 -5.02 6.68 -18.08
C ASP A 25 -6.50 7.13 -18.06
N GLY A 26 -7.02 7.50 -16.88
CA GLY A 26 -8.39 7.95 -16.68
C GLY A 26 -9.42 6.83 -16.49
N ARG A 27 -9.04 5.55 -16.62
CA ARG A 27 -9.94 4.45 -16.32
C ARG A 27 -10.33 4.44 -14.84
N LYS A 28 -11.59 4.09 -14.58
CA LYS A 28 -12.11 3.86 -13.23
C LYS A 28 -12.13 2.38 -12.93
N LEU A 29 -11.54 1.99 -11.81
CA LEU A 29 -11.48 0.61 -11.33
C LEU A 29 -12.32 0.48 -10.06
N ALA A 30 -13.19 -0.53 -10.03
CA ALA A 30 -13.95 -0.88 -8.85
C ALA A 30 -13.16 -1.90 -8.02
N CYS A 31 -12.56 -1.46 -6.93
CA CYS A 31 -11.90 -2.35 -5.97
C CYS A 31 -12.91 -2.90 -4.98
N ARG A 32 -13.04 -4.22 -4.95
CA ARG A 32 -13.98 -4.92 -4.06
C ARG A 32 -13.31 -5.68 -2.92
N HIS A 33 -11.98 -5.81 -2.98
CA HIS A 33 -11.24 -6.55 -1.97
C HIS A 33 -10.07 -5.74 -1.44
N LEU A 34 -9.73 -6.01 -0.18
CA LEU A 34 -8.53 -5.49 0.49
C LEU A 34 -7.79 -6.62 1.20
N CYS A 35 -6.50 -6.45 1.44
CA CYS A 35 -5.71 -7.30 2.31
C CYS A 35 -5.06 -6.46 3.41
N ASP A 36 -5.10 -6.97 4.64
CA ASP A 36 -4.21 -6.51 5.69
C ASP A 36 -2.88 -7.25 5.52
N LEU A 37 -1.79 -6.49 5.52
CA LEU A 37 -0.44 -7.01 5.37
C LEU A 37 0.43 -6.49 6.51
N ALA A 38 1.29 -7.36 7.01
CA ALA A 38 2.40 -6.94 7.85
C ALA A 38 3.68 -6.89 7.02
N VAL A 39 4.31 -5.73 6.93
CA VAL A 39 5.48 -5.49 6.08
C VAL A 39 6.66 -5.04 6.92
N GLU A 40 7.86 -5.46 6.56
CA GLU A 40 9.08 -5.00 7.21
C GLU A 40 9.66 -3.80 6.47
N ILE A 41 9.91 -2.71 7.21
CA ILE A 41 10.56 -1.50 6.72
C ILE A 41 11.65 -1.15 7.73
N ALA A 42 12.90 -1.08 7.28
CA ALA A 42 14.06 -0.78 8.14
C ALA A 42 14.10 -1.58 9.45
N GLY A 43 13.84 -2.89 9.38
CA GLY A 43 13.86 -3.80 10.54
C GLY A 43 12.65 -3.68 11.48
N LYS A 44 11.62 -2.90 11.12
CA LYS A 44 10.38 -2.76 11.88
C LYS A 44 9.20 -3.33 11.10
N ARG A 45 8.35 -4.10 11.79
CA ARG A 45 7.13 -4.66 11.21
C ARG A 45 5.97 -3.67 11.37
N VAL A 46 5.34 -3.30 10.27
CA VAL A 46 4.21 -2.35 10.23
C VAL A 46 3.02 -2.93 9.49
N GLY A 47 1.80 -2.51 9.85
CA GLY A 47 0.56 -2.93 9.21
C GLY A 47 0.17 -2.01 8.06
N ILE A 48 -0.30 -2.55 6.94
CA ILE A 48 -0.87 -1.74 5.85
C ILE A 48 -2.11 -2.41 5.29
N GLU A 49 -3.00 -1.59 4.74
CA GLU A 49 -4.15 -2.05 3.97
C GLU A 49 -3.85 -1.91 2.47
N ALA A 50 -4.06 -2.98 1.71
CA ALA A 50 -3.81 -2.99 0.28
C ALA A 50 -5.05 -3.38 -0.50
N PHE A 51 -5.58 -2.47 -1.32
CA PHE A 51 -6.64 -2.81 -2.28
C PHE A 51 -6.11 -3.76 -3.36
N LEU A 52 -6.96 -4.69 -3.79
CA LEU A 52 -6.63 -5.64 -4.85
C LEU A 52 -6.95 -5.05 -6.23
N VAL A 53 -5.94 -5.01 -7.09
CA VAL A 53 -6.00 -4.51 -8.46
C VAL A 53 -5.14 -5.43 -9.33
N ASP A 54 -5.77 -6.16 -10.25
CA ASP A 54 -5.11 -7.22 -11.02
C ASP A 54 -4.13 -6.69 -12.07
N ASP A 55 -4.48 -5.61 -12.76
CA ASP A 55 -3.69 -5.00 -13.84
C ASP A 55 -2.53 -4.11 -13.35
N LEU A 56 -2.00 -4.34 -12.14
CA LEU A 56 -0.84 -3.57 -11.67
C LEU A 56 0.45 -4.04 -12.37
N PRO A 57 1.31 -3.09 -12.82
CA PRO A 57 2.59 -3.44 -13.43
C PRO A 57 3.62 -3.97 -12.42
N VAL A 58 3.32 -3.86 -11.12
CA VAL A 58 4.15 -4.31 -10.02
C VAL A 58 3.30 -5.14 -9.04
N PRO A 59 3.89 -6.07 -8.28
CA PRO A 59 3.17 -6.89 -7.29
C PRO A 59 2.33 -6.05 -6.30
N LYS A 60 2.89 -4.93 -5.87
CA LYS A 60 2.31 -4.04 -4.87
C LYS A 60 2.79 -2.61 -5.08
N VAL A 61 1.88 -1.67 -4.89
CA VAL A 61 2.19 -0.25 -4.76
C VAL A 61 2.14 0.10 -3.27
N PHE A 62 3.16 0.77 -2.75
CA PHE A 62 3.13 1.41 -1.44
C PHE A 62 2.75 2.88 -1.68
N GLY A 63 1.56 3.27 -1.22
CA GLY A 63 0.94 4.53 -1.63
C GLY A 63 1.43 5.74 -0.84
N ALA A 64 1.08 6.94 -1.31
CA ALA A 64 1.40 8.18 -0.61
C ALA A 64 0.77 8.24 0.80
N LEU A 65 -0.43 7.68 0.98
CA LEU A 65 -1.08 7.61 2.30
C LEU A 65 -0.32 6.71 3.27
N ASP A 66 0.19 5.55 2.81
CA ASP A 66 1.03 4.69 3.64
C ASP A 66 2.33 5.43 4.03
N MET A 67 2.93 6.13 3.07
CA MET A 67 4.15 6.92 3.31
C MET A 67 3.91 8.03 4.32
N GLU A 68 2.81 8.78 4.20
CA GLU A 68 2.42 9.82 5.14
C GLU A 68 2.16 9.25 6.53
N ALA A 69 1.36 8.19 6.62
CA ALA A 69 0.99 7.55 7.88
C ALA A 69 2.21 7.04 8.65
N TYR A 70 3.29 6.64 7.95
CA TYR A 70 4.53 6.19 8.55
C TYR A 70 5.68 7.22 8.54
N ARG A 71 5.44 8.46 8.12
CA ARG A 71 6.47 9.51 7.96
C ARG A 71 7.67 9.08 7.11
N ILE A 72 7.40 8.30 6.05
CA ILE A 72 8.38 7.90 5.05
C ILE A 72 8.44 9.00 3.99
N LYS A 73 9.62 9.57 3.77
CA LYS A 73 9.84 10.63 2.79
C LYS A 73 10.63 10.12 1.60
N LEU A 74 10.53 10.80 0.46
CA LEU A 74 11.43 10.61 -0.67
C LEU A 74 12.63 11.55 -0.52
N ASP A 75 13.84 11.05 -0.73
CA ASP A 75 15.06 11.84 -0.95
C ASP A 75 15.46 11.69 -2.43
N PRO A 76 14.98 12.58 -3.33
CA PRO A 76 15.27 12.48 -4.75
C PRO A 76 16.76 12.68 -5.06
N ALA A 77 17.44 13.52 -4.28
CA ALA A 77 18.86 13.82 -4.46
C ALA A 77 19.72 12.57 -4.25
N ARG A 78 19.35 11.73 -3.27
CA ARG A 78 20.04 10.47 -2.99
C ARG A 78 19.36 9.24 -3.57
N ARG A 79 18.27 9.40 -4.33
CA ARG A 79 17.45 8.34 -4.94
C ARG A 79 17.07 7.23 -3.93
N ARG A 80 16.70 7.63 -2.72
CA ARG A 80 16.37 6.71 -1.63
C ARG A 80 15.18 7.21 -0.83
N LEU A 81 14.66 6.36 0.05
CA LEU A 81 13.72 6.77 1.07
C LEU A 81 14.49 7.47 2.20
N ASP A 82 13.91 8.56 2.71
CA ASP A 82 14.30 9.15 3.98
C ASP A 82 13.38 8.61 5.07
N LEU A 83 13.98 7.86 5.98
CA LEU A 83 13.33 7.18 7.11
C LEU A 83 13.71 7.81 8.45
N SER A 84 14.30 9.02 8.45
CA SER A 84 14.75 9.70 9.67
C SER A 84 13.63 9.93 10.70
N GLU A 85 12.39 10.05 10.25
CA GLU A 85 11.21 10.23 11.11
C GLU A 85 10.34 8.95 11.23
N PHE A 86 10.76 7.84 10.62
CA PHE A 86 10.01 6.58 10.65
C PHE A 86 10.16 5.89 12.01
N THR A 87 9.06 5.78 12.74
CA THR A 87 9.04 5.11 14.06
C THR A 87 8.54 3.67 14.01
N GLY A 88 7.90 3.29 12.90
CA GLY A 88 7.13 2.04 12.78
C GLY A 88 5.73 2.12 13.39
N GLN A 89 5.36 3.27 13.95
CA GLN A 89 4.01 3.52 14.46
C GLN A 89 3.26 4.38 13.44
N MET A 90 2.06 3.94 13.11
CA MET A 90 1.17 4.71 12.26
C MET A 90 0.77 5.99 13.01
N LEU A 91 0.78 7.14 12.32
CA LEU A 91 0.18 8.35 12.85
C LEU A 91 -1.31 8.11 13.10
N ALA A 92 -1.74 8.25 14.35
CA ALA A 92 -3.15 8.44 14.65
C ALA A 92 -3.53 9.85 14.20
N LEU A 93 -4.34 9.94 13.15
CA LEU A 93 -5.02 11.17 12.74
C LEU A 93 -6.31 11.34 13.54
#